data_AF-A0A2K8V841-F1
#
_entry.id   AF-A0A2K8V841-F1
#
_cell.length_a   1.000
_cell.length_b   1.000
_cell.length_c   1.000
_cell.angle_alpha   90.00
_cell.angle_beta   90.00
_cell.angle_gamma   90.00
#
_symmetry.space_group_name_H-M   'P 1'
#
loop_
_entity.id
_entity.type
_entity.pdbx_description
1 polymer ?
#
loop_
_entity_poly.entity_id
_entity_poly.type
_entity_poly.pdbx_seq_one_letter_code
_entity_poly.pdbx_strand_id
1 'polypeptide(L)' 'MYSKYFSNVVKSQGVPHLNADQFVRYQNIIALEYFINLIKKIGVSHSLFGHVSKAEKNLERLTKKLSPEELLQEIIELSY' A
#
# COMPACT_ATOMS: atom_id res chain seq x y z
N MET A 1 -5.49 -2.22 5.58
CA MET A 1 -6.01 -0.85 5.72
C MET A 1 -6.11 -0.22 4.34
N TYR A 2 -4.99 0.02 3.66
CA TYR A 2 -4.94 0.61 2.32
C TYR A 2 -5.57 -0.30 1.25
N SER A 3 -5.14 -1.56 1.18
CA SER A 3 -5.67 -2.56 0.24
C SER A 3 -7.19 -2.74 0.33
N LYS A 4 -7.74 -2.71 1.56
CA LYS A 4 -9.18 -2.80 1.80
C LYS A 4 -9.92 -1.57 1.27
N TYR A 5 -9.42 -0.37 1.58
CA TYR A 5 -10.01 0.87 1.09
C TYR A 5 -9.96 0.94 -0.45
N PHE A 6 -8.78 0.68 -1.03
CA PHE A 6 -8.57 0.64 -2.47
C PHE A 6 -9.48 -0.37 -3.17
N SER A 7 -9.65 -1.58 -2.60
CA SER A 7 -10.58 -2.58 -3.14
C SER A 7 -12.03 -2.09 -3.12
N ASN A 8 -12.44 -1.38 -2.07
CA ASN A 8 -13.79 -0.83 -1.99
C ASN A 8 -14.01 0.26 -3.05
N VAL A 9 -13.02 1.14 -3.26
CA VAL A 9 -13.09 2.15 -4.32
C VAL A 9 -13.15 1.50 -5.71
N VAL A 10 -12.34 0.48 -5.97
CA VAL A 10 -12.41 -0.26 -7.25
C VAL A 10 -13.79 -0.87 -7.49
N LYS A 11 -14.42 -1.40 -6.44
CA LYS A 11 -15.78 -1.99 -6.54
C LYS A 11 -16.87 -0.95 -6.74
N SER A 12 -16.74 0.24 -6.16
CA SER A 12 -17.79 1.27 -6.19
C SER A 12 -17.63 2.29 -7.33
N GLN A 13 -16.40 2.60 -7.72
CA GLN A 13 -16.05 3.69 -8.63
C GLN A 13 -15.21 3.21 -9.84
N GLY A 14 -14.78 1.95 -9.86
CA GLY A 14 -13.91 1.41 -10.90
C GLY A 14 -12.43 1.64 -10.63
N VAL A 15 -11.58 1.21 -11.57
CA VAL A 15 -10.12 1.34 -11.44
C VAL A 15 -9.71 2.79 -11.73
N PRO A 16 -8.97 3.47 -10.84
CA PRO A 16 -8.49 4.82 -11.08
C PRO A 16 -7.53 4.84 -12.28
N HIS A 17 -7.62 5.89 -13.10
CA HIS A 17 -6.66 6.12 -14.17
C HIS A 17 -5.36 6.65 -13.57
N LEU A 18 -4.28 5.86 -13.63
CA LEU A 18 -2.99 6.18 -13.05
C LEU A 18 -1.91 6.16 -14.13
N ASN A 19 -0.95 7.09 -14.05
CA ASN A 19 0.27 6.97 -14.85
C ASN A 19 1.14 5.80 -14.34
N ALA A 20 2.17 5.43 -15.10
CA ALA A 20 2.99 4.25 -14.78
C ALA A 20 3.60 4.31 -13.38
N ASP A 21 4.11 5.47 -12.96
CA ASP A 21 4.77 5.65 -11.66
C ASP A 21 3.78 5.54 -10.50
N GLN A 22 2.61 6.16 -10.64
CA GLN A 22 1.56 6.11 -9.62
C GLN A 22 0.90 4.73 -9.55
N PHE A 23 0.76 4.04 -10.69
CA PHE A 23 0.31 2.65 -10.71
C PHE A 23 1.28 1.73 -9.97
N VAL A 24 2.59 1.88 -10.21
CA VAL A 24 3.63 1.12 -9.50
C VAL A 24 3.59 1.43 -8.00
N ARG A 25 3.46 2.71 -7.61
CA ARG A 25 3.31 3.12 -6.20
C ARG A 25 2.09 2.44 -5.56
N TYR A 26 0.93 2.51 -6.22
CA TYR A 26 -0.32 1.90 -5.77
C TYR A 26 -0.18 0.38 -5.55
N GLN A 27 0.40 -0.35 -6.51
CA GLN A 27 0.61 -1.80 -6.38
C GLN A 27 1.62 -2.16 -5.29
N ASN A 28 2.70 -1.40 -5.14
CA ASN A 28 3.71 -1.61 -4.10
C ASN A 28 3.13 -1.46 -2.70
N ILE A 29 2.23 -0.49 -2.48
CA ILE A 29 1.53 -0.31 -1.20
C ILE A 29 0.72 -1.56 -0.86
N ILE A 30 -0.04 -2.09 -1.83
CA ILE A 30 -0.85 -3.30 -1.64
C ILE A 30 0.03 -4.51 -1.32
N ALA A 31 1.10 -4.71 -2.08
CA ALA A 31 2.01 -5.85 -1.90
C ALA A 31 2.72 -5.82 -0.53
N LEU A 32 3.22 -4.65 -0.13
CA LEU A 32 3.88 -4.48 1.17
C LEU A 32 2.91 -4.69 2.33
N GLU A 33 1.71 -4.12 2.25
CA GLU A 33 0.69 -4.29 3.29
C GLU A 33 0.28 -5.76 3.43
N TYR A 34 0.09 -6.47 2.31
CA TYR A 34 -0.20 -7.90 2.32
C TYR A 34 0.93 -8.70 2.97
N PHE A 35 2.18 -8.45 2.57
CA PHE A 35 3.36 -9.11 3.13
C PHE A 35 3.45 -8.91 4.64
N ILE A 36 3.36 -7.67 5.12
CA ILE A 36 3.43 -7.35 6.55
C ILE A 36 2.34 -8.09 7.33
N ASN A 37 1.10 -8.07 6.84
CA ASN A 37 -0.02 -8.75 7.48
C ASN A 37 0.14 -10.27 7.50
N LEU A 38 0.65 -10.85 6.40
CA LEU A 38 0.92 -12.28 6.31
C LEU A 38 1.96 -12.69 7.36
N ILE A 39 3.10 -11.99 7.42
CA ILE A 39 4.17 -12.34 8.37
C ILE A 39 3.71 -12.16 9.82
N LYS A 40 2.95 -11.09 10.12
CA LYS A 40 2.36 -10.89 11.46
C LYS A 40 1.40 -12.01 11.84
N LYS A 41 0.62 -12.54 10.88
CA LYS A 41 -0.35 -13.62 11.12
C LYS A 41 0.32 -14.98 11.38
N ILE A 42 1.38 -15.31 10.65
CA ILE A 42 2.09 -16.60 10.79
C ILE A 42 3.06 -16.63 11.97
N GLY A 43 3.34 -15.47 12.58
CA GLY A 43 4.35 -15.31 13.62
C GLY A 43 5.71 -14.94 13.03
N VAL A 44 6.31 -13.87 13.54
CA VAL A 44 7.60 -13.36 13.05
C VAL A 44 8.72 -14.22 13.64
N SER A 45 9.35 -15.06 12.83
CA SER A 45 10.64 -15.64 13.21
C SER A 45 11.71 -14.55 13.25
N HIS A 46 12.76 -14.74 14.07
CA HIS A 46 13.82 -13.74 14.23
C HIS A 46 14.48 -13.35 12.89
N SER A 47 14.58 -14.29 11.95
CA SER A 47 15.11 -14.04 10.59
C SER A 47 14.21 -13.14 9.75
N LEU A 48 12.88 -13.16 9.96
CA LEU A 48 11.94 -12.35 9.20
C LEU A 48 11.74 -10.95 9.78
N PHE A 49 12.14 -10.72 11.03
CA PHE A 49 11.96 -9.43 11.70
C PHE A 49 12.57 -8.27 10.91
N GLY A 50 13.82 -8.40 10.45
CA GLY A 50 14.48 -7.37 9.65
C GLY A 50 13.77 -7.08 8.32
N HIS A 51 13.19 -8.10 7.69
CA HIS A 51 12.42 -7.94 6.45
C HIS A 51 11.10 -7.22 6.70
N VAL A 52 10.39 -7.53 7.78
CA VAL A 52 9.16 -6.85 8.18
C VAL A 52 9.42 -5.39 8.50
N SER A 53 10.44 -5.08 9.32
CA SER A 53 10.79 -3.69 9.64
C SER A 53 11.18 -2.89 8.39
N LYS A 54 11.88 -3.50 7.44
CA LYS A 54 12.19 -2.85 6.15
C LYS A 54 10.92 -2.60 5.32
N ALA A 55 10.01 -3.58 5.28
CA ALA A 55 8.74 -3.43 4.59
C ALA A 55 7.86 -2.33 5.20
N GLU A 56 7.80 -2.25 6.53
CA GLU A 56 7.07 -1.19 7.25
C GLU A 56 7.64 0.20 6.93
N LYS A 57 8.96 0.37 6.97
CA LYS A 57 9.62 1.64 6.56
C LYS A 57 9.32 2.01 5.11
N ASN A 58 9.35 1.03 4.20
CA ASN A 58 9.02 1.25 2.80
C ASN A 58 7.55 1.65 2.63
N LEU A 59 6.65 1.00 3.36
CA LEU A 59 5.23 1.33 3.35
C LEU A 59 5.02 2.76 3.84
N GLU A 60 5.60 3.15 4.98
CA GLU A 60 5.54 4.52 5.50
C GLU A 60 6.05 5.56 4.49
N ARG A 61 7.16 5.26 3.79
CA ARG A 61 7.70 6.13 2.76
C ARG A 61 6.75 6.29 1.57
N LEU A 62 6.14 5.19 1.12
CA LEU A 62 5.21 5.21 -0.01
C LEU A 62 3.86 5.84 0.35
N THR A 63 3.42 5.73 1.60
CA THR A 63 2.14 6.29 2.05
C THR A 63 2.28 7.71 2.58
N LYS A 64 3.51 8.17 2.88
CA LYS A 64 3.79 9.45 3.55
C LYS A 64 2.98 9.64 4.84
N LYS A 65 2.58 8.52 5.47
CA LYS A 65 1.68 8.46 6.65
C LYS A 65 0.30 9.10 6.41
N LEU A 66 -0.13 9.26 5.16
CA LEU A 66 -1.47 9.69 4.80
C LEU A 66 -2.49 8.59 5.12
N SER A 67 -3.71 8.99 5.42
CA SER A 67 -4.85 8.06 5.48
C SER A 67 -5.11 7.43 4.10
N PRO A 68 -5.83 6.29 4.01
CA PRO A 68 -6.08 5.65 2.72
C PRO A 68 -6.79 6.53 1.70
N GLU A 69 -7.69 7.40 2.15
CA GLU A 69 -8.42 8.35 1.30
C GLU A 69 -7.49 9.44 0.77
N GLU A 70 -6.78 10.14 1.66
CA GLU A 70 -5.81 11.18 1.29
C GLU A 70 -4.72 10.63 0.37
N LEU A 71 -4.23 9.41 0.62
CA LEU A 71 -3.22 8.77 -0.21
C LEU A 71 -3.75 8.46 -1.61
N LEU A 72 -4.99 7.98 -1.72
CA LEU A 72 -5.57 7.69 -3.02
C LEU A 72 -5.77 8.97 -3.83
N GLN A 73 -6.26 10.02 -3.18
CA GLN A 73 -6.41 11.33 -3.81
C GLN A 73 -5.06 11.84 -4.32
N GLU A 74 -4.00 11.80 -3.49
CA GLU A 74 -2.66 12.22 -3.90
C GLU A 74 -2.13 11.40 -5.09
N ILE A 75 -2.31 10.07 -5.08
CA ILE A 75 -1.89 9.18 -6.17
C ILE A 75 -2.61 9.54 -7.48
N ILE A 76 -3.89 9.91 -7.42
CA ILE A 76 -4.68 10.34 -8.58
C ILE A 76 -4.20 11.71 -9.06
N GLU A 77 -4.01 12.67 -8.16
CA GLU A 77 -3.54 14.02 -8.50
C GLU A 77 -2.16 14.00 -9.17
N LEU A 78 -1.25 13.16 -8.69
CA LEU A 78 0.08 12.97 -9.29
C LEU A 78 0.08 12.13 -10.58
N SER A 79 -1.09 11.64 -11.01
CA SER A 79 -1.26 10.90 -12.27
C SER A 79 -1.57 11.79 -13.47
N TYR A 80 -1.96 13.04 -13.22
CA TYR A 80 -2.23 14.06 -14.23
C TYR A 80 -1.04 15.03 -14.37
#